data_AF-A0A967JWS5-F1
#
_entry.id   AF-A0A967JWS5-F1
#
_cell.length_a   1.000
_cell.length_b   1.000
_cell.length_c   1.000
_cell.angle_alpha   90.00
_cell.angle_beta   90.00
_cell.angle_gamma   90.00
#
_symmetry.space_group_name_H-M   'P 1'
#
loop_
_entity.id
_entity.type
_entity.pdbx_description
1 polymer ?
#
loop_
_entity_poly.entity_id
_entity_poly.type
_entity_poly.pdbx_seq_one_letter_code
_entity_poly.pdbx_strand_id
1 'polypeptide(L)' 'HGGAEYTLVLEGSFTDETGRYARGDVSVADPEVTHQPVAGRECDCICLAVTDAPLKMTGPLGRILNYFVDM' A
#
# COMPACT_ATOMS: atom_id res chain seq x y z
N HIS A 1 6.31 -4.32 -4.02
CA HIS A 1 5.91 -3.71 -5.31
C HIS A 1 6.89 -4.06 -6.42
N GLY A 2 6.57 -3.80 -7.70
CA GLY A 2 7.51 -3.98 -8.82
C GLY A 2 8.52 -2.82 -8.98
N GLY A 3 8.24 -1.70 -8.33
CA GLY A 3 9.03 -0.48 -8.24
C GLY A 3 8.65 0.28 -6.95
N ALA A 4 8.82 1.60 -6.88
CA ALA A 4 8.36 2.44 -5.78
C ALA A 4 6.83 2.67 -5.76
N GLU A 5 6.24 2.49 -4.59
CA GLU A 5 4.90 2.97 -4.23
C GLU A 5 5.03 4.18 -3.30
N TYR A 6 4.22 5.21 -3.59
CA TYR A 6 4.05 6.38 -2.74
C TYR A 6 2.58 6.48 -2.32
N THR A 7 2.34 6.52 -1.01
CA THR A 7 0.99 6.55 -0.46
C THR A 7 0.82 7.76 0.45
N LEU A 8 -0.01 8.71 0.03
CA LEU A 8 -0.41 9.88 0.83
C LEU A 8 -1.75 9.61 1.51
N VAL A 9 -1.81 9.79 2.83
CA VAL A 9 -3.08 9.66 3.58
C VAL A 9 -3.87 10.97 3.49
N LEU A 10 -5.06 10.92 2.88
CA LEU A 10 -5.97 12.06 2.73
C LEU A 10 -6.95 12.15 3.92
N GLU A 11 -7.37 11.00 4.45
CA GLU A 11 -8.27 10.85 5.61
C GLU A 11 -7.95 9.57 6.39
N GLY A 12 -8.19 9.58 7.71
CA GLY A 12 -7.95 8.45 8.60
C GLY A 12 -6.46 8.16 8.83
N SER A 13 -6.14 6.87 8.98
CA SER A 13 -4.79 6.36 9.12
C SER A 13 -4.69 4.91 8.65
N PHE A 14 -3.48 4.45 8.37
CA PHE A 14 -3.18 3.03 8.22
C PHE A 14 -1.90 2.67 8.97
N THR A 15 -1.71 1.38 9.22
CA THR A 15 -0.48 0.82 9.76
C THR A 15 0.06 -0.26 8.83
N ASP A 16 1.37 -0.32 8.72
CA ASP A 16 2.09 -1.43 8.09
C ASP A 16 3.34 -1.78 8.91
N GLU A 17 4.21 -2.60 8.35
CA GLU A 17 5.45 -3.09 8.94
C GLU A 17 6.47 -1.98 9.23
N THR A 18 6.31 -0.82 8.59
CA THR A 18 7.22 0.33 8.74
C THR A 18 6.70 1.35 9.74
N GLY A 19 5.38 1.38 9.99
CA GLY A 19 4.81 2.19 11.06
C GLY A 19 3.34 2.56 10.87
N ARG A 20 2.94 3.64 11.54
CA ARG A 20 1.60 4.23 11.42
C ARG A 20 1.68 5.54 10.65
N TYR A 21 0.79 5.70 9.68
CA TYR A 21 0.66 6.87 8.84
C TYR A 21 -0.74 7.46 9.01
N ALA A 22 -0.83 8.74 9.35
CA ALA A 22 -2.08 9.47 9.51
C ALA A 22 -2.21 10.55 8.43
N ARG A 23 -3.37 11.22 8.39
CA ARG A 23 -3.65 12.31 7.45
C ARG A 23 -2.46 13.27 7.28
N GLY A 24 -2.00 13.40 6.04
CA GLY A 24 -0.86 14.25 5.66
C GLY A 24 0.48 13.52 5.58
N ASP A 25 0.59 12.33 6.17
CA ASP A 25 1.81 11.52 6.09
C ASP A 25 1.93 10.83 4.72
N VAL A 26 3.18 10.63 4.31
CA VAL A 26 3.54 9.89 3.09
C VAL A 26 4.31 8.63 3.47
N SER A 27 3.80 7.48 3.06
CA SER A 27 4.56 6.22 3.06
C SER A 27 5.25 6.05 1.72
N VAL A 28 6.50 5.57 1.76
CA VAL A 28 7.32 5.27 0.58
C VAL A 28 7.79 3.83 0.70
N ALA A 29 7.36 2.98 -0.23
CA ALA A 29 7.70 1.57 -0.26
C ALA A 29 8.41 1.23 -1.57
N ASP A 30 9.70 0.93 -1.49
CA ASP A 30 10.48 0.47 -2.65
C ASP A 30 10.26 -1.05 -2.90
N PRO A 31 10.89 -1.64 -3.94
CA PRO A 31 10.74 -3.07 -4.23
C PRO A 31 11.17 -4.04 -3.13
N GLU A 32 12.02 -3.61 -2.20
CA GLU A 32 12.50 -4.43 -1.09
C GLU A 32 11.50 -4.43 0.08
N VAL A 33 10.62 -3.43 0.14
CA VAL A 33 9.55 -3.34 1.13
C VAL A 33 8.42 -4.31 0.77
N THR A 34 8.31 -5.37 1.56
CA THR A 34 7.11 -6.20 1.61
C THR A 34 6.26 -5.74 2.79
N HIS A 35 5.08 -5.21 2.49
CA HIS A 35 4.18 -4.69 3.51
C HIS A 35 2.72 -5.02 3.25
N GLN A 36 1.92 -5.00 4.33
CA GLN A 36 0.49 -5.25 4.31
C GLN A 36 -0.24 -4.10 5.04
N PRO A 37 -0.66 -3.05 4.31
CA PRO A 37 -1.37 -1.93 4.91
C PRO A 37 -2.69 -2.37 5.54
N VAL A 38 -2.93 -1.93 6.78
CA VAL A 38 -4.17 -2.14 7.53
C VAL A 38 -4.76 -0.80 7.90
N ALA A 39 -5.98 -0.52 7.43
CA ALA A 39 -6.69 0.71 7.75
C ALA A 39 -7.02 0.81 9.26
N GLY A 40 -6.88 2.02 9.78
CA GLY A 40 -7.37 2.41 11.10
C GLY A 40 -8.89 2.28 11.20
N ARG A 41 -9.41 2.40 12.42
CA ARG A 41 -10.84 2.16 12.74
C ARG A 41 -11.59 3.41 13.16
N GLU A 42 -10.90 4.55 13.20
CA GLU A 42 -11.43 5.83 13.68
C GLU A 42 -12.40 6.48 12.70
N CYS A 43 -12.15 6.34 11.40
CA CYS A 43 -12.96 6.83 10.29
C CYS A 43 -12.54 6.12 9.00
N ASP A 44 -13.08 6.53 7.87
CA ASP A 44 -12.64 6.03 6.57
C ASP A 44 -11.16 6.37 6.34
N CYS A 45 -10.40 5.39 5.86
CA CYS A 45 -9.02 5.58 5.46
C CYS A 45 -8.97 5.79 3.94
N ILE A 46 -8.75 7.05 3.53
CA ILE A 46 -8.67 7.43 2.13
C ILE A 46 -7.22 7.76 1.81
N CYS A 47 -6.65 7.07 0.84
CA CYS A 47 -5.27 7.22 0.42
C CYS A 47 -5.18 7.51 -1.08
N LEU A 48 -4.25 8.39 -1.46
CA LEU A 48 -3.77 8.50 -2.83
C LEU A 48 -2.50 7.65 -2.95
N ALA A 49 -2.59 6.55 -3.70
CA ALA A 49 -1.45 5.70 -4.02
C ALA A 49 -0.98 5.97 -5.45
N VAL A 50 0.33 6.10 -5.62
CA VAL A 50 0.99 6.21 -6.92
C VAL A 50 2.05 5.12 -6.98
N THR A 51 1.96 4.24 -7.98
CA THR A 51 2.94 3.18 -8.22
C THR A 51 3.64 3.42 -9.55
N ASP A 52 4.96 3.20 -9.58
CA ASP A 52 5.78 3.30 -10.80
C ASP A 52 5.80 1.98 -11.62
N ALA A 53 5.26 0.90 -11.06
CA ALA A 53 5.16 -0.42 -11.64
C ALA A 53 3.93 -1.17 -11.08
N PRO A 54 3.50 -2.27 -11.70
CA PRO A 54 2.38 -3.05 -11.21
C PRO A 54 2.56 -3.57 -9.77
N LEU A 55 1.43 -3.73 -9.09
CA LEU A 55 1.35 -4.34 -7.77
C LEU A 55 1.77 -5.81 -7.85
N LYS A 56 2.76 -6.19 -7.05
CA LYS A 56 3.25 -7.57 -6.96
C LYS A 56 2.88 -8.17 -5.61
N MET A 57 1.77 -8.87 -5.55
CA MET A 57 1.35 -9.54 -4.32
C MET A 57 2.14 -10.83 -4.09
N THR A 58 2.62 -11.05 -2.87
CA THR A 58 3.53 -12.16 -2.51
C THR A 58 2.84 -13.36 -1.87
N GLY A 59 1.65 -13.17 -1.29
CA GLY A 59 0.86 -14.21 -0.63
C GLY A 59 0.22 -15.24 -1.59
N PRO A 60 -0.21 -16.41 -1.10
CA PRO A 60 -0.72 -17.51 -1.94
C PRO A 60 -1.96 -17.13 -2.76
N LEU A 61 -2.90 -16.37 -2.20
CA LEU A 61 -4.04 -15.82 -2.94
C LEU A 61 -3.65 -14.62 -3.80
N GLY A 62 -2.73 -13.78 -3.32
CA GLY A 62 -2.24 -12.61 -4.05
C GLY A 62 -1.56 -12.97 -5.38
N ARG A 63 -0.84 -14.10 -5.44
CA ARG A 63 -0.23 -14.59 -6.68
C ARG A 63 -1.24 -14.92 -7.78
N ILE A 64 -2.45 -15.36 -7.41
CA ILE A 64 -3.53 -15.60 -8.37
C ILE A 64 -4.12 -14.27 -8.86
N LEU A 65 -4.26 -13.29 -7.96
CA LEU A 65 -4.75 -11.95 -8.27
C LEU A 65 -3.81 -11.16 -9.18
N ASN A 66 -2.49 -11.35 -9.10
CA ASN A 66 -1.53 -10.70 -10.02
C ASN A 66 -1.90 -10.95 -11.50
N TYR A 67 -2.47 -12.11 -11.84
CA TYR A 67 -2.93 -12.42 -13.21
C TYR A 67 -4.03 -11.48 -13.73
N PHE A 68 -4.80 -10.87 -12.82
CA PHE A 68 -5.90 -9.95 -13.15
C PHE A 68 -5.53 -8.47 -13.00
N VAL A 69 -4.43 -8.17 -12.30
CA VAL A 69 -3.98 -6.81 -11.96
C VAL A 69 -2.83 -6.33 -12.88
N ASP A 70 -2.09 -7.25 -13.51
CA ASP A 70 -1.01 -6.97 -14.49
C ASP A 70 -1.51 -6.60 -15.92
N MET A 71 -2.53 -5.73 -16.05
CA MET A 71 -2.90 -5.12 -17.36
C MET A 71 -2.28 -3.74 -17.55
#